data_AF-A0A2R3N3S2-F1
#
_entry.id   AF-A0A2R3N3S2-F1
#
_cell.length_a   1.000
_cell.length_b   1.000
_cell.length_c   1.000
_cell.angle_alpha   90.00
_cell.angle_beta   90.00
_cell.angle_gamma   90.00
#
_symmetry.space_group_name_H-M   'P 1'
#
loop_
_entity.id
_entity.type
_entity.pdbx_description
1 polymer ?
#
loop_
_entity_poly.entity_id
_entity_poly.type
_entity_poly.pdbx_seq_one_letter_code
_entity_poly.pdbx_strand_id
1 'polypeptide(L)'
;MDSQKMNDGEMAADFTLKDKDDNEFSLASVKGKKVYVKFWASWCSICLAGLEELNTLAGKDNDVEIVTVVSPGVRGEKSKEEFIKWFDTLGYSNIRVLFDEGAQVGDAYGVRAYPTSAFIGSDGVLAKLLPGHAGSEEIEKILAEIK
;
A
#
# COMPACT_ATOMS: atom_id res chain seq x y z
N MET A 1 -2.64 -32.09 9.10
CA MET A 1 -1.26 -31.61 9.36
C MET A 1 -1.08 -30.42 8.47
N ASP A 2 -1.66 -29.30 8.90
CA ASP A 2 -1.66 -28.02 8.20
C ASP A 2 -0.25 -27.48 8.26
N SER A 3 0.48 -27.61 7.16
CA SER A 3 1.74 -26.91 6.93
C SER A 3 1.43 -25.41 7.00
N GLN A 4 1.58 -24.85 8.19
CA GLN A 4 1.43 -23.42 8.45
C GLN A 4 2.28 -22.69 7.42
N LYS A 5 1.65 -22.01 6.45
CA LYS A 5 2.26 -20.83 5.80
C LYS A 5 2.87 -20.05 6.95
N MET A 6 4.19 -19.91 7.06
CA MET A 6 4.81 -19.03 8.03
C MET A 6 5.47 -17.92 7.22
N ASN A 7 5.17 -16.68 7.56
CA ASN A 7 5.91 -15.56 7.02
C ASN A 7 7.28 -15.60 7.70
N ASP A 8 8.32 -16.05 6.98
CA ASP A 8 9.69 -15.93 7.44
C ASP A 8 10.08 -14.44 7.31
N GLY A 9 10.27 -13.72 8.42
CA GLY A 9 10.60 -12.29 8.35
C GLY A 9 10.51 -11.50 9.64
N GLU A 10 10.74 -10.19 9.53
CA GLU A 10 10.60 -9.21 10.60
C GLU A 10 9.18 -8.63 10.63
N MET A 11 8.75 -8.17 11.81
CA MET A 11 7.49 -7.43 11.95
C MET A 11 7.52 -6.21 11.03
N ALA A 12 6.42 -5.97 10.33
CA ALA A 12 6.26 -4.76 9.55
C ALA A 12 6.36 -3.54 10.48
N ALA A 13 7.05 -2.48 10.04
CA ALA A 13 7.15 -1.26 10.82
C ALA A 13 5.74 -0.69 11.03
N ASP A 14 5.36 -0.49 12.29
CA ASP A 14 4.05 0.09 12.59
C ASP A 14 4.00 1.55 12.11
N PHE A 15 2.82 1.96 11.64
CA PHE A 15 2.60 3.31 11.18
C PHE A 15 1.15 3.73 11.40
N THR A 16 0.98 5.04 11.56
CA THR A 16 -0.31 5.70 11.63
C THR A 16 -0.26 6.89 10.69
N LEU A 17 -1.07 6.86 9.63
CA LEU A 17 -1.14 7.89 8.61
C LEU A 17 -2.58 8.31 8.39
N LYS A 18 -2.77 9.51 7.85
CA LYS A 18 -4.08 10.02 7.47
C LYS A 18 -4.33 9.88 5.97
N ASP A 19 -5.58 9.66 5.60
CA ASP A 19 -6.03 9.71 4.21
C ASP A 19 -6.46 11.13 3.77
N LYS A 20 -6.98 11.24 2.55
CA LYS A 20 -7.51 12.48 1.96
C LYS A 20 -8.71 13.09 2.69
N ASP A 21 -9.45 12.27 3.44
CA ASP A 21 -10.63 12.67 4.18
C ASP A 21 -10.31 12.87 5.68
N ASP A 22 -9.01 12.95 6.02
CA ASP A 22 -8.46 13.06 7.38
C ASP A 22 -8.75 11.84 8.28
N ASN A 23 -9.20 10.72 7.70
CA ASN A 23 -9.38 9.49 8.47
C ASN A 23 -8.01 8.88 8.79
N GLU A 24 -7.87 8.45 10.04
CA GLU A 24 -6.66 7.79 10.50
C GLU A 24 -6.68 6.30 10.12
N PHE A 25 -5.56 5.85 9.54
CA PHE A 25 -5.27 4.45 9.30
C PHE A 25 -4.01 4.08 10.08
N SER A 26 -4.12 3.03 10.89
CA SER A 26 -2.98 2.45 11.59
C SER A 26 -2.84 0.99 11.20
N LEU A 27 -1.61 0.51 10.98
CA LEU A 27 -1.39 -0.91 10.71
C LEU A 27 -1.91 -1.80 11.85
N ALA A 28 -1.82 -1.31 13.10
CA ALA A 28 -2.37 -1.98 14.26
C ALA A 28 -3.90 -2.13 14.23
N SER A 29 -4.64 -1.25 13.56
CA SER A 29 -6.11 -1.31 13.51
C SER A 29 -6.65 -2.43 12.62
N VAL A 30 -5.82 -2.94 11.71
CA VAL A 30 -6.14 -4.04 10.79
C VAL A 30 -5.41 -5.34 11.13
N LYS A 31 -4.91 -5.45 12.36
CA LYS A 31 -4.26 -6.67 12.85
C LYS A 31 -5.19 -7.89 12.70
N GLY A 32 -4.64 -8.99 12.19
CA GLY A 32 -5.40 -10.20 11.88
C GLY A 32 -5.90 -10.26 10.43
N LYS A 33 -5.79 -9.17 9.66
CA LYS A 33 -6.01 -9.16 8.21
C LYS A 33 -4.69 -9.08 7.46
N LYS A 34 -4.65 -9.63 6.25
CA LYS A 34 -3.55 -9.39 5.32
C LYS A 34 -3.63 -7.97 4.82
N VAL A 35 -2.48 -7.31 4.69
CA VAL A 35 -2.41 -5.92 4.25
C VAL A 35 -1.50 -5.83 3.03
N TYR A 36 -2.00 -5.22 1.98
CA TYR A 36 -1.21 -4.83 0.82
C TYR A 36 -1.00 -3.31 0.86
N VAL A 37 0.25 -2.88 0.80
CA VAL A 37 0.63 -1.47 0.77
C VAL A 37 1.38 -1.18 -0.52
N LYS A 38 0.83 -0.32 -1.37
CA LYS A 38 1.54 0.20 -2.57
C LYS A 38 2.15 1.56 -2.26
N PHE A 39 3.47 1.66 -2.28
CA PHE A 39 4.20 2.92 -2.25
C PHE A 39 4.34 3.46 -3.67
N TRP A 40 3.91 4.69 -3.90
CA TRP A 40 3.88 5.29 -5.24
C TRP A 40 3.99 6.82 -5.22
N ALA A 41 4.06 7.41 -6.42
CA ALA A 41 4.07 8.86 -6.60
C ALA A 41 3.25 9.30 -7.82
N SER A 42 2.70 10.53 -7.82
CA SER A 42 1.84 11.03 -8.90
C SER A 42 2.55 11.17 -10.25
N TRP A 43 3.86 11.38 -10.25
CA TRP A 43 4.68 11.49 -11.47
C TRP A 43 5.13 10.12 -12.03
N CYS A 44 4.89 9.03 -11.30
CA CYS A 44 5.33 7.70 -11.69
C CYS A 44 4.32 7.08 -12.67
N SER A 45 4.61 7.15 -13.98
CA SER A 45 3.74 6.63 -15.04
C SER A 45 3.37 5.15 -14.87
N ILE A 46 4.34 4.32 -14.46
CA ILE A 46 4.14 2.89 -14.18
C ILE A 46 3.17 2.70 -12.99
N CYS A 47 3.24 3.59 -12.00
CA CYS A 47 2.35 3.54 -10.85
C CYS A 47 0.91 3.81 -11.26
N LEU A 48 0.68 4.82 -12.10
CA LEU A 48 -0.63 5.24 -12.60
C LEU A 48 -1.29 4.16 -13.46
N ALA A 49 -0.52 3.50 -14.33
CA ALA A 49 -1.02 2.43 -15.18
C ALA A 49 -1.66 1.27 -14.38
N GLY A 50 -1.18 1.03 -13.17
CA GLY A 50 -1.72 0.00 -12.27
C GLY A 50 -2.74 0.49 -11.25
N LEU A 51 -3.24 1.74 -11.32
CA LEU A 51 -4.23 2.23 -10.35
C LEU A 51 -5.64 1.72 -10.66
N GLU A 52 -6.05 1.68 -11.92
CA GLU A 52 -7.39 1.18 -12.27
C GLU A 52 -7.58 -0.29 -11.86
N GLU A 53 -6.55 -1.10 -12.11
CA GLU A 53 -6.52 -2.50 -11.72
C GLU A 53 -6.61 -2.65 -10.19
N LEU A 54 -5.83 -1.86 -9.45
CA LEU A 54 -5.84 -1.85 -8.00
C LEU A 54 -7.19 -1.36 -7.43
N ASN A 55 -7.84 -0.39 -8.08
CA ASN A 55 -9.15 0.11 -7.68
C ASN A 55 -10.22 -0.98 -7.84
N THR A 56 -10.14 -1.76 -8.90
CA THR A 56 -10.99 -2.94 -9.10
C THR A 56 -10.73 -3.97 -8.01
N LEU A 57 -9.46 -4.29 -7.73
CA LEU A 57 -9.08 -5.26 -6.71
C LEU A 57 -9.52 -4.85 -5.29
N ALA A 58 -9.37 -3.56 -4.95
CA ALA A 58 -9.80 -3.00 -3.66
C ALA A 58 -11.33 -2.96 -3.50
N GLY A 59 -12.07 -2.95 -4.60
CA GLY A 59 -13.54 -3.03 -4.58
C GLY A 59 -14.08 -4.45 -4.45
N LYS A 60 -13.24 -5.48 -4.56
CA LYS A 60 -13.65 -6.87 -4.30
C LYS A 60 -13.75 -7.11 -2.79
N ASP A 61 -14.73 -7.91 -2.38
CA ASP A 61 -14.80 -8.44 -1.02
C ASP A 61 -13.72 -9.52 -0.85
N ASN A 62 -12.51 -9.06 -0.55
CA ASN A 62 -11.37 -9.87 -0.21
C ASN A 62 -11.06 -9.62 1.26
N ASP A 63 -10.72 -10.65 2.03
CA ASP A 63 -10.29 -10.53 3.44
C ASP A 63 -8.87 -9.91 3.55
N VAL A 64 -8.65 -8.82 2.82
CA VAL A 64 -7.38 -8.14 2.59
C VAL A 64 -7.64 -6.64 2.67
N GLU A 65 -6.84 -5.96 3.47
CA GLU A 65 -6.82 -4.50 3.48
C GLU A 65 -5.87 -4.00 2.37
N ILE A 66 -6.38 -3.19 1.45
CA ILE A 66 -5.58 -2.60 0.36
C ILE A 66 -5.45 -1.10 0.61
N VAL A 67 -4.22 -0.64 0.82
CA VAL A 67 -3.91 0.78 0.99
C VAL A 67 -2.75 1.19 0.09
N THR A 68 -2.67 2.48 -0.19
CA THR A 68 -1.57 3.06 -0.94
C THR A 68 -0.98 4.23 -0.17
N VAL A 69 0.31 4.47 -0.36
CA VAL A 69 1.07 5.50 0.37
C VAL A 69 1.76 6.39 -0.65
N VAL A 70 1.57 7.70 -0.49
CA VAL A 70 2.32 8.75 -1.17
C VAL A 70 2.98 9.66 -0.13
N SER A 71 4.05 10.35 -0.52
CA SER A 71 4.80 11.24 0.39
C SER A 71 4.75 12.68 -0.13
N PRO A 72 3.71 13.47 0.20
CA PRO A 72 3.52 14.81 -0.34
C PRO A 72 4.72 15.74 -0.09
N GLY A 73 5.12 16.49 -1.12
CA GLY A 73 6.26 17.42 -1.06
C GLY A 73 7.64 16.76 -0.96
N VAL A 74 7.73 15.43 -1.00
CA VAL A 74 8.98 14.68 -0.90
C VAL A 74 9.28 14.01 -2.24
N ARG A 75 10.58 13.93 -2.62
CA ARG A 75 11.04 13.23 -3.83
C ARG A 75 10.30 13.64 -5.12
N GLY A 76 9.93 14.92 -5.23
CA GLY A 76 9.23 15.47 -6.39
C GLY A 76 7.72 15.21 -6.44
N GLU A 77 7.14 14.66 -5.38
CA GLU A 77 5.68 14.57 -5.24
C GLU A 77 5.03 15.95 -5.09
N LYS A 78 3.79 16.05 -5.56
CA LYS A 78 2.91 17.21 -5.37
C LYS A 78 2.78 17.56 -3.88
N SER A 79 2.46 18.81 -3.58
CA SER A 79 1.98 19.16 -2.24
C SER A 79 0.69 18.40 -1.93
N LYS A 80 0.35 18.24 -0.64
CA LYS A 80 -0.83 17.49 -0.21
C LYS A 80 -2.12 18.02 -0.85
N GLU A 81 -2.29 19.35 -0.88
CA GLU A 81 -3.45 20.01 -1.49
C GLU A 81 -3.52 19.81 -3.00
N GLU A 82 -2.39 19.93 -3.71
CA GLU A 82 -2.34 19.70 -5.16
C GLU A 82 -2.55 18.23 -5.51
N PHE A 83 -2.03 17.32 -4.68
CA PHE A 83 -2.22 15.89 -4.85
C PHE A 83 -3.70 15.52 -4.74
N ILE A 84 -4.40 15.97 -3.69
CA ILE A 84 -5.83 15.67 -3.50
C ILE A 84 -6.64 16.16 -4.70
N LYS A 85 -6.47 17.42 -5.09
CA LYS A 85 -7.15 18.01 -6.25
C LYS A 85 -6.91 17.21 -7.53
N TRP A 86 -5.67 16.77 -7.77
CA TRP A 86 -5.33 15.98 -8.94
C TRP A 86 -5.89 14.56 -8.86
N PHE A 87 -5.76 13.89 -7.71
CA PHE A 87 -6.21 12.51 -7.51
C PHE A 87 -7.73 12.38 -7.66
N ASP A 88 -8.49 13.36 -7.15
CA ASP A 88 -9.95 13.39 -7.31
C ASP A 88 -10.39 13.44 -8.78
N THR A 89 -9.55 13.97 -9.70
CA THR A 89 -9.85 13.94 -11.14
C THR A 89 -9.75 12.55 -11.77
N LEU A 90 -9.09 11.60 -11.10
CA LEU A 90 -8.90 10.24 -11.60
C LEU A 90 -10.13 9.35 -11.35
N GLY A 91 -11.02 9.74 -10.43
CA GLY A 91 -12.29 9.05 -10.19
C GLY A 91 -12.17 7.69 -9.50
N TYR A 92 -11.06 7.39 -8.82
CA TYR A 92 -10.91 6.15 -8.05
C TYR A 92 -11.60 6.25 -6.69
N SER A 93 -12.55 5.36 -6.42
CA SER A 93 -13.37 5.38 -5.20
C SER A 93 -12.96 4.33 -4.16
N ASN A 94 -12.28 3.27 -4.57
CA ASN A 94 -12.00 2.12 -3.70
C ASN A 94 -10.57 2.14 -3.14
N ILE A 95 -9.69 2.96 -3.73
CA ILE A 95 -8.30 3.08 -3.28
C ILE A 95 -8.23 4.08 -2.13
N ARG A 96 -7.78 3.60 -0.97
CA ARG A 96 -7.35 4.49 0.11
C ARG A 96 -5.92 4.98 -0.16
N VAL A 97 -5.74 6.30 -0.17
CA VAL A 97 -4.43 6.95 -0.30
C VAL A 97 -4.06 7.60 1.02
N LEU A 98 -2.96 7.12 1.61
CA LEU A 98 -2.40 7.61 2.87
C LEU A 98 -1.24 8.57 2.59
N PHE A 99 -1.12 9.60 3.42
CA PHE A 99 -0.07 10.61 3.30
C PHE A 99 1.05 10.40 4.30
N ASP A 100 2.19 9.93 3.82
CA ASP A 100 3.44 9.82 4.57
C ASP A 100 4.23 11.13 4.47
N GLU A 101 3.76 12.14 5.21
CA GLU A 101 4.38 13.47 5.26
C GLU A 101 5.80 13.36 5.82
N GLY A 102 6.81 13.53 4.95
CA GLY A 102 8.22 13.34 5.30
C GLY A 102 8.83 11.99 4.90
N ALA A 103 8.08 11.10 4.26
CA ALA A 103 8.52 9.79 3.75
C ALA A 103 9.07 8.82 4.83
N GLN A 104 8.64 8.96 6.08
CA GLN A 104 9.17 8.18 7.21
C GLN A 104 8.76 6.72 7.11
N VAL A 105 7.52 6.43 6.70
CA VAL A 105 7.02 5.06 6.52
C VAL A 105 7.71 4.42 5.32
N GLY A 106 7.83 5.13 4.21
CA GLY A 106 8.59 4.65 3.04
C GLY A 106 10.04 4.30 3.40
N ASP A 107 10.72 5.14 4.18
CA ASP A 107 12.10 4.88 4.61
C ASP A 107 12.19 3.72 5.62
N ALA A 108 11.24 3.59 6.55
CA ALA A 108 11.18 2.47 7.51
C ALA A 108 10.96 1.12 6.82
N TYR A 109 10.19 1.09 5.73
CA TYR A 109 10.00 -0.10 4.88
C TYR A 109 11.14 -0.29 3.87
N GLY A 110 12.13 0.60 3.82
CA GLY A 110 13.27 0.50 2.90
C GLY A 110 12.94 0.80 1.44
N VAL A 111 11.91 1.61 1.15
CA VAL A 111 11.46 1.94 -0.20
C VAL A 111 12.46 2.86 -0.90
N ARG A 112 13.13 2.32 -1.93
CA ARG A 112 14.13 3.04 -2.75
C ARG A 112 13.66 3.42 -4.15
N ALA A 113 12.58 2.82 -4.64
CA ALA A 113 12.03 3.08 -5.96
C ALA A 113 10.51 3.02 -5.94
N TYR A 114 9.87 3.74 -6.87
CA TYR A 114 8.43 3.68 -7.08
C TYR A 114 8.10 2.99 -8.42
N PRO A 115 7.06 2.13 -8.47
CA PRO A 115 6.30 1.65 -7.33
C PRO A 115 7.09 0.61 -6.51
N THR A 116 6.71 0.44 -5.25
CA THR A 116 7.11 -0.72 -4.42
C THR A 116 5.90 -1.23 -3.68
N SER A 117 5.71 -2.54 -3.67
CA SER A 117 4.60 -3.22 -2.99
C SER A 117 5.10 -3.93 -1.74
N ALA A 118 4.51 -3.64 -0.59
CA ALA A 118 4.72 -4.38 0.65
C ALA A 118 3.51 -5.30 0.92
N PHE A 119 3.81 -6.54 1.26
CA PHE A 119 2.85 -7.59 1.58
C PHE A 119 3.03 -7.96 3.04
N ILE A 120 2.01 -7.70 3.84
CA ILE A 120 2.00 -7.91 5.28
C ILE A 120 0.98 -8.99 5.59
N GLY A 121 1.39 -10.00 6.36
CA GLY A 121 0.50 -11.07 6.76
C GLY A 121 -0.48 -10.67 7.86
N SER A 122 -1.47 -11.52 8.10
CA SER A 122 -2.41 -11.40 9.23
C SER A 122 -1.73 -11.42 10.60
N ASP A 123 -0.53 -11.98 10.69
CA ASP A 123 0.35 -11.98 11.86
C ASP A 123 1.15 -10.67 12.04
N GLY A 124 1.06 -9.73 11.09
CA GLY A 124 1.77 -8.45 11.10
C GLY A 124 3.21 -8.53 10.60
N VAL A 125 3.66 -9.67 10.08
CA VAL A 125 5.00 -9.85 9.51
C VAL A 125 5.05 -9.26 8.10
N LEU A 126 6.11 -8.51 7.79
CA LEU A 126 6.40 -8.08 6.41
C LEU A 126 6.89 -9.30 5.63
N ALA A 127 5.96 -9.98 4.96
CA ALA A 127 6.24 -11.22 4.25
C ALA A 127 7.02 -11.00 2.95
N LYS A 128 6.77 -9.88 2.25
CA LYS A 128 7.48 -9.56 1.01
C LYS A 128 7.50 -8.05 0.74
N LEU A 129 8.62 -7.57 0.23
CA LEU A 129 8.76 -6.25 -0.37
C LEU A 129 9.18 -6.43 -1.83
N LEU A 130 8.35 -5.94 -2.76
CA LEU A 130 8.51 -6.14 -4.20
C LEU A 130 8.63 -4.78 -4.90
N PRO A 131 9.83 -4.39 -5.36
CA PRO A 131 10.00 -3.22 -6.22
C PRO A 131 9.39 -3.47 -7.60
N GLY A 132 8.81 -2.43 -8.20
CA GLY A 132 8.16 -2.49 -9.51
C GLY A 132 6.64 -2.60 -9.44
N HIS A 133 6.02 -2.76 -10.60
CA HIS A 133 4.58 -2.94 -10.70
C HIS A 133 4.19 -4.38 -10.40
N ALA A 134 3.25 -4.57 -9.48
CA ALA A 134 2.59 -5.84 -9.23
C ALA A 134 1.15 -5.77 -9.80
N GLY A 135 0.83 -6.70 -10.70
CA GLY A 135 -0.53 -6.87 -11.20
C GLY A 135 -1.43 -7.62 -10.22
N SER A 136 -2.75 -7.58 -10.39
CA SER A 136 -3.72 -8.16 -9.46
C SER A 136 -3.52 -9.66 -9.26
N GLU A 137 -3.23 -10.41 -10.33
CA GLU A 137 -2.97 -11.85 -10.21
C GLU A 137 -1.74 -12.14 -9.35
N GLU A 138 -0.68 -11.34 -9.47
CA GLU A 138 0.52 -11.48 -8.64
C GLU A 138 0.23 -11.07 -7.19
N ILE A 139 -0.54 -9.98 -7.00
CA ILE A 139 -0.95 -9.52 -5.68
C ILE A 139 -1.78 -10.61 -4.97
N GLU A 140 -2.82 -11.11 -5.62
CA GLU A 140 -3.69 -12.17 -5.12
C GLU A 140 -2.90 -13.45 -4.83
N LYS A 141 -1.97 -13.83 -5.70
CA LYS A 141 -1.10 -15.00 -5.49
C LYS A 141 -0.22 -14.84 -4.25
N ILE A 142 0.50 -13.72 -4.11
CA ILE A 142 1.39 -13.49 -2.96
C ILE A 142 0.56 -13.44 -1.68
N LEU A 143 -0.57 -12.72 -1.70
CA LEU A 143 -1.48 -12.67 -0.55
C LEU A 143 -2.03 -14.05 -0.21
N ALA A 144 -2.30 -14.90 -1.19
CA ALA A 144 -2.68 -16.27 -0.93
C ALA A 144 -1.54 -17.07 -0.29
N GLU A 145 -0.27 -16.83 -0.62
CA GLU A 145 0.89 -17.57 -0.09
C GLU A 145 1.26 -17.19 1.35
N ILE A 146 0.87 -16.02 1.84
CA ILE A 146 1.22 -15.52 3.20
C ILE A 146 0.14 -15.86 4.24
N LYS A 147 0.51 -15.80 5.54
CA LYS A 147 -0.44 -15.90 6.66
C LYS A 147 -1.42 -14.76 6.66
#